data_AF-A0A0B7HC34-F1
#
_entry.id   AF-A0A0B7HC34-F1
#
_cell.length_a   1.000
_cell.length_b   1.000
_cell.length_c   1.000
_cell.angle_alpha   90.00
_cell.angle_beta   90.00
_cell.angle_gamma   90.00
#
_symmetry.space_group_name_H-M   'P 1'
#
loop_
_entity.id
_entity.type
_entity.pdbx_description
1 polymer ?
#
loop_
_entity_poly.entity_id
_entity_poly.type
_entity_poly.pdbx_seq_one_letter_code
_entity_poly.pdbx_strand_id
1 'polypeptide(L)'
;MLEHHPLLLWAFFFGLILASIYFLGKDIKKWNLGVVSALLIGCLLAFWITSLPPWQGEHGYLFLFLSGALAICAMILPGISGAFILVLLGAYHTILSAISELNFKILATVGCGAIVGLLSFARLLKWMFTHYKNTTVALMMGFIIGSLNKIWPWKQTVSTYVDAHGNLKPFLEKNVLPFTYEGNPKTLQVILMTLIGFFIIFLLERFAVSLKKANTK
;
A
#
# COMPACT_ATOMS: atom_id res chain seq x y z
N MET A 1 -21.84 -1.96 2.19
CA MET A 1 -21.28 -0.58 2.26
C MET A 1 -20.20 -0.31 1.20
N LEU A 2 -19.24 -1.22 0.97
CA LEU A 2 -18.23 -1.11 -0.11
C LEU A 2 -18.81 -1.18 -1.54
N GLU A 3 -19.98 -1.78 -1.73
CA GLU A 3 -20.58 -1.95 -3.06
C GLU A 3 -21.34 -0.73 -3.59
N HIS A 4 -21.70 0.24 -2.74
CA HIS A 4 -22.58 1.34 -3.17
C HIS A 4 -21.85 2.66 -3.49
N HIS A 5 -20.67 2.95 -2.92
CA HIS A 5 -19.94 4.21 -3.14
C HIS A 5 -18.39 4.09 -3.20
N PRO A 6 -17.82 3.25 -4.10
CA PRO A 6 -16.37 3.05 -4.19
C PRO A 6 -15.60 4.37 -4.43
N LEU A 7 -16.13 5.24 -5.28
CA LEU A 7 -15.52 6.51 -5.68
C LEU A 7 -15.23 7.46 -4.48
N LEU A 8 -16.18 7.58 -3.54
CA LEU A 8 -16.04 8.46 -2.36
C LEU A 8 -15.04 7.92 -1.34
N LEU A 9 -15.02 6.60 -1.18
CA LEU A 9 -14.11 5.92 -0.27
C LEU A 9 -12.66 6.00 -0.79
N TRP A 10 -12.44 5.81 -2.09
CA TRP A 10 -11.13 6.07 -2.70
C TRP A 10 -10.68 7.53 -2.53
N ALA A 11 -11.59 8.49 -2.72
CA ALA A 11 -11.31 9.92 -2.49
C ALA A 11 -10.89 10.21 -1.04
N PHE A 12 -11.63 9.65 -0.09
CA PHE A 12 -11.31 9.78 1.34
C PHE A 12 -9.91 9.21 1.66
N PHE A 13 -9.59 7.99 1.23
CA PHE A 13 -8.27 7.39 1.44
C PHE A 13 -7.15 8.15 0.74
N PHE A 14 -7.41 8.66 -0.47
CA PHE A 14 -6.47 9.51 -1.19
C PHE A 14 -6.12 10.77 -0.37
N GLY A 15 -7.12 11.40 0.24
CA GLY A 15 -6.93 12.53 1.16
C GLY A 15 -6.09 12.19 2.39
N LEU A 16 -6.36 11.05 3.04
CA LEU A 16 -5.56 10.56 4.19
C LEU A 16 -4.08 10.37 3.82
N ILE A 17 -3.83 9.79 2.64
CA ILE A 17 -2.48 9.51 2.15
C ILE A 17 -1.73 10.78 1.78
N LEU A 18 -2.40 11.75 1.15
CA LEU A 18 -1.82 13.06 0.88
C LEU A 18 -1.37 13.77 2.16
N ALA A 19 -2.20 13.71 3.22
CA ALA A 19 -1.81 14.25 4.52
C ALA A 19 -0.59 13.51 5.09
N SER A 20 -0.54 12.18 5.00
CA SER A 20 0.62 11.39 5.41
C SER A 20 1.90 11.80 4.68
N ILE A 21 1.85 11.98 3.36
CA ILE A 21 2.99 12.48 2.56
C ILE A 21 3.45 13.85 3.07
N TYR A 22 2.52 14.77 3.31
CA TYR A 22 2.83 16.11 3.80
C TYR A 22 3.54 16.09 5.16
N PHE A 23 3.03 15.32 6.12
CA PHE A 23 3.64 15.22 7.44
C PHE A 23 4.98 14.46 7.43
N LEU A 24 5.08 13.38 6.65
CA LEU A 24 6.32 12.64 6.51
C LEU A 24 7.43 13.48 5.85
N GLY A 25 7.05 14.34 4.89
CA GLY A 25 7.97 15.31 4.29
C GLY A 25 8.50 16.35 5.29
N LYS A 26 7.72 16.73 6.31
CA LYS A 26 8.17 17.65 7.37
C LYS A 26 9.21 17.03 8.31
N ASP A 27 9.22 15.72 8.46
CA ASP A 27 10.21 15.02 9.29
C ASP A 27 11.61 15.00 8.64
N ILE A 28 11.70 15.29 7.34
CA ILE A 28 12.95 15.36 6.58
C ILE A 28 13.63 16.71 6.84
N LYS A 29 14.61 16.73 7.75
CA LYS A 29 15.31 17.96 8.16
C LYS A 29 16.31 18.51 7.13
N LYS A 30 16.84 17.65 6.26
CA LYS A 30 17.87 18.01 5.27
C LYS A 30 17.57 17.31 3.95
N TRP A 31 17.46 18.11 2.89
CA TRP A 31 17.33 17.64 1.52
C TRP A 31 18.70 17.67 0.86
N ASN A 32 19.27 16.49 0.64
CA ASN A 32 20.50 16.32 -0.13
C ASN A 32 20.24 15.38 -1.32
N LEU A 33 21.21 15.22 -2.20
CA LEU A 33 21.06 14.39 -3.40
C LEU A 33 20.67 12.94 -3.06
N GLY A 34 21.17 12.38 -1.96
CA GLY A 34 20.83 11.03 -1.50
C GLY A 34 19.39 10.88 -1.01
N VAL A 35 18.83 11.92 -0.38
CA VAL A 35 17.42 11.94 0.08
C VAL A 35 16.48 12.03 -1.12
N VAL A 36 16.80 12.89 -2.10
CA VAL A 36 16.01 13.03 -3.33
C VAL A 36 16.07 11.75 -4.17
N SER A 37 17.27 11.15 -4.32
CA SER A 37 17.40 9.89 -5.06
C SER A 37 16.63 8.75 -4.39
N ALA A 38 16.67 8.65 -3.06
CA ALA A 38 15.89 7.65 -2.33
C ALA A 38 14.37 7.82 -2.51
N LEU A 39 13.87 9.06 -2.50
CA LEU A 39 12.46 9.34 -2.79
C LEU A 39 12.07 8.88 -4.20
N LEU A 40 12.88 9.23 -5.20
CA LEU A 40 12.64 8.84 -6.60
C LEU A 40 12.69 7.32 -6.77
N ILE A 41 13.68 6.66 -6.17
CA ILE A 41 13.81 5.19 -6.20
C ILE A 41 12.59 4.54 -5.56
N GLY A 42 12.15 4.99 -4.38
CA GLY A 42 10.96 4.45 -3.71
C GLY A 42 9.70 4.62 -4.56
N CYS A 43 9.52 5.79 -5.17
CA CYS A 43 8.41 6.10 -6.06
C CYS A 43 8.39 5.18 -7.29
N LEU A 44 9.52 5.08 -7.99
CA LEU A 44 9.66 4.24 -9.18
C LEU A 44 9.47 2.76 -8.86
N LEU A 45 10.04 2.28 -7.76
CA LEU A 45 9.89 0.88 -7.34
C LEU A 45 8.43 0.56 -6.97
N ALA A 46 7.75 1.38 -6.17
CA ALA A 46 6.33 1.17 -5.87
C ALA A 46 5.48 1.16 -7.14
N PHE A 47 5.68 2.14 -8.02
CA PHE A 47 4.93 2.21 -9.28
C PHE A 47 5.19 1.00 -10.17
N TRP A 48 6.45 0.58 -10.28
CA TRP A 48 6.84 -0.58 -11.07
C TRP A 48 6.22 -1.87 -10.50
N ILE A 49 6.39 -2.13 -9.20
CA ILE A 49 5.82 -3.30 -8.53
C ILE A 49 4.30 -3.35 -8.70
N THR A 50 3.62 -2.22 -8.52
CA THR A 50 2.15 -2.16 -8.62
C THR A 50 1.60 -2.31 -10.04
N SER A 51 2.47 -2.24 -11.05
CA SER A 51 2.13 -2.42 -12.47
C SER A 51 2.49 -3.81 -13.00
N LEU A 52 3.15 -4.66 -12.22
CA LEU A 52 3.53 -6.01 -12.65
C LEU A 52 2.29 -6.90 -12.79
N PRO A 53 2.22 -7.76 -13.83
CA PRO A 53 1.21 -8.80 -13.90
C PRO A 53 1.49 -9.90 -12.85
N PRO A 54 0.46 -10.64 -12.39
CA PRO A 54 0.65 -11.80 -11.53
C PRO A 54 1.55 -12.86 -12.16
N TRP A 55 2.49 -13.38 -11.37
CA TRP A 55 3.38 -14.47 -11.73
C TRP A 55 2.63 -15.80 -11.82
N GLN A 56 2.85 -16.55 -12.90
CA GLN A 56 2.16 -17.83 -13.19
C GLN A 56 3.09 -19.05 -13.13
N GLY A 57 4.33 -18.90 -12.66
CA GLY A 57 5.28 -20.02 -12.57
C GLY A 57 5.01 -20.95 -11.39
N GLU A 58 5.74 -22.07 -11.35
CA GLU A 58 5.52 -23.11 -10.32
C GLU A 58 5.76 -22.64 -8.88
N HIS A 59 4.94 -23.17 -7.97
CA HIS A 59 4.90 -22.77 -6.56
C HIS A 59 5.58 -23.80 -5.65
N GLY A 60 6.89 -23.96 -5.78
CA GLY A 60 7.69 -24.81 -4.89
C GLY A 60 7.74 -24.29 -3.43
N TYR A 61 8.14 -25.13 -2.48
CA TYR A 61 8.24 -24.74 -1.07
C TYR A 61 9.18 -23.55 -0.82
N LEU A 62 10.33 -23.49 -1.50
CA LEU A 62 11.23 -22.34 -1.39
C LEU A 62 10.56 -21.05 -1.88
N PHE A 63 9.80 -21.14 -2.96
CA PHE A 63 9.04 -20.00 -3.49
C PHE A 63 7.99 -19.51 -2.48
N LEU A 64 7.24 -20.44 -1.87
CA LEU A 64 6.24 -20.12 -0.84
C LEU A 64 6.87 -19.53 0.42
N PHE A 65 8.03 -20.03 0.84
CA PHE A 65 8.81 -19.46 1.94
C PHE A 65 9.20 -18.00 1.64
N LEU A 66 9.81 -17.74 0.47
CA LEU A 66 10.21 -16.39 0.06
C LEU A 66 9.00 -15.47 -0.13
N SER A 67 7.88 -15.99 -0.62
CA SER A 67 6.63 -15.25 -0.78
C SER A 67 6.08 -14.80 0.57
N GLY A 68 6.07 -15.68 1.57
CA GLY A 68 5.68 -15.34 2.94
C GLY A 68 6.60 -14.27 3.56
N ALA A 69 7.91 -14.41 3.36
CA ALA A 69 8.90 -13.43 3.81
C ALA A 69 8.69 -12.05 3.16
N LEU A 70 8.55 -11.99 1.84
CA LEU A 70 8.35 -10.73 1.12
C LEU A 70 7.00 -10.08 1.46
N ALA A 71 5.95 -10.88 1.60
CA ALA A 71 4.62 -10.38 1.94
C ALA A 71 4.59 -9.67 3.30
N ILE A 72 5.20 -10.24 4.33
CA ILE A 72 5.22 -9.60 5.65
C ILE A 72 6.13 -8.36 5.67
N CYS A 73 7.25 -8.38 4.93
CA CYS A 73 8.11 -7.20 4.78
C CYS A 73 7.33 -6.06 4.11
N ALA A 74 6.56 -6.38 3.07
CA ALA A 74 5.70 -5.43 2.38
C ALA A 74 4.61 -4.86 3.29
N MET A 75 4.05 -5.64 4.22
CA MET A 75 3.06 -5.14 5.21
C MET A 75 3.63 -4.10 6.17
N ILE A 76 4.95 -4.11 6.41
CA ILE A 76 5.60 -3.10 7.27
C ILE A 76 5.89 -1.82 6.49
N LEU A 77 6.15 -1.93 5.18
CA LEU A 77 6.48 -0.79 4.34
C LEU A 77 5.21 0.00 3.98
N PRO A 78 5.15 1.32 4.18
CA PRO A 78 3.96 2.09 3.92
C PRO A 78 3.68 2.16 2.42
N GLY A 79 2.40 2.03 2.07
CA GLY A 79 1.94 2.12 0.68
C GLY A 79 2.03 0.82 -0.12
N ILE A 80 2.57 -0.28 0.42
CA ILE A 80 2.58 -1.60 -0.23
C ILE A 80 1.76 -2.61 0.61
N SER A 81 0.87 -3.36 -0.03
CA SER A 81 0.05 -4.37 0.66
C SER A 81 0.68 -5.77 0.51
N GLY A 82 0.91 -6.48 1.62
CA GLY A 82 1.44 -7.84 1.58
C GLY A 82 0.53 -8.84 0.87
N ALA A 83 -0.79 -8.70 1.00
CA ALA A 83 -1.74 -9.53 0.26
C ALA A 83 -1.65 -9.28 -1.25
N PHE A 84 -1.45 -8.02 -1.66
CA PHE A 84 -1.21 -7.68 -3.06
C PHE A 84 0.11 -8.27 -3.57
N ILE A 85 1.19 -8.24 -2.77
CA ILE A 85 2.44 -8.93 -3.12
C ILE A 85 2.23 -10.43 -3.30
N LEU A 86 1.45 -11.10 -2.45
CA LEU A 86 1.13 -12.53 -2.64
C LEU A 86 0.33 -12.79 -3.92
N VAL A 87 -0.57 -11.89 -4.30
CA VAL A 87 -1.31 -11.99 -5.58
C VAL A 87 -0.35 -11.80 -6.76
N LEU A 88 0.54 -10.82 -6.69
CA LEU A 88 1.56 -10.59 -7.72
C LEU A 88 2.53 -11.76 -7.86
N LEU A 89 2.86 -12.45 -6.77
CA LEU A 89 3.67 -13.65 -6.79
C LEU A 89 2.86 -14.91 -7.19
N GLY A 90 1.55 -14.81 -7.38
CA GLY A 90 0.67 -15.96 -7.65
C GLY A 90 0.47 -16.91 -6.45
N ALA A 91 1.16 -16.66 -5.33
CA ALA A 91 1.09 -17.49 -4.13
C ALA A 91 -0.24 -17.35 -3.35
N TYR A 92 -1.01 -16.29 -3.59
CA TYR A 92 -2.22 -16.00 -2.81
C TYR A 92 -3.24 -17.15 -2.84
N HIS A 93 -3.55 -17.70 -4.02
CA HIS A 93 -4.50 -18.81 -4.15
C HIS A 93 -3.97 -20.08 -3.47
N THR A 94 -2.70 -20.43 -3.68
CA THR A 94 -2.06 -21.59 -3.05
C THR A 94 -2.14 -21.51 -1.52
N ILE A 95 -1.89 -20.34 -0.94
CA ILE A 95 -1.98 -20.12 0.50
C ILE A 95 -3.43 -20.22 0.97
N LEU A 96 -4.38 -19.63 0.24
CA LEU A 96 -5.80 -19.68 0.60
C LEU A 96 -6.35 -21.12 0.58
N SER A 97 -6.02 -21.90 -0.45
CA SER A 97 -6.34 -23.33 -0.53
C SER A 97 -5.71 -24.10 0.63
N ALA A 98 -4.44 -23.83 0.95
CA ALA A 98 -3.76 -24.48 2.07
C ALA A 98 -4.42 -24.17 3.43
N ILE A 99 -4.98 -22.97 3.62
CA ILE A 99 -5.77 -22.64 4.81
C ILE A 99 -7.06 -23.48 4.83
N SER A 100 -7.80 -23.52 3.71
CA SER A 100 -9.07 -24.25 3.61
C SER A 100 -8.91 -25.76 3.83
N GLU A 101 -7.82 -26.33 3.32
CA GLU A 101 -7.53 -27.76 3.41
C GLU A 101 -6.72 -28.13 4.66
N LEU A 102 -6.39 -27.15 5.51
CA LEU A 102 -5.50 -27.31 6.68
C LEU A 102 -4.17 -27.98 6.30
N ASN A 103 -3.59 -27.59 5.15
CA ASN A 103 -2.31 -28.08 4.69
C ASN A 103 -1.16 -27.47 5.51
N PHE A 104 -0.88 -28.09 6.65
CA PHE A 104 0.14 -27.62 7.60
C PHE A 104 1.54 -27.50 7.01
N LYS A 105 1.89 -28.26 5.97
CA LYS A 105 3.22 -28.18 5.34
C LYS A 105 3.40 -26.84 4.63
N ILE A 106 2.43 -26.43 3.82
CA ILE A 106 2.43 -25.13 3.13
C ILE A 106 2.34 -24.00 4.15
N LEU A 107 1.42 -24.10 5.11
CA LEU A 107 1.23 -23.07 6.14
C LEU A 107 2.48 -22.88 7.00
N ALA A 108 3.13 -23.96 7.43
CA ALA A 108 4.38 -23.88 8.19
C ALA A 108 5.51 -23.27 7.35
N THR A 109 5.60 -23.62 6.07
CA THR A 109 6.63 -23.09 5.17
C THR A 109 6.48 -21.57 4.99
N VAL A 110 5.26 -21.11 4.71
CA VAL A 110 4.94 -19.68 4.56
C VAL A 110 5.09 -18.95 5.90
N GLY A 111 4.64 -19.56 7.00
CA GLY A 111 4.76 -19.02 8.35
C GLY A 111 6.21 -18.83 8.79
N CYS A 112 7.07 -19.83 8.55
CA CYS A 112 8.52 -19.71 8.80
C CYS A 112 9.13 -18.60 7.94
N GLY A 113 8.75 -18.51 6.66
CA GLY A 113 9.16 -17.42 5.78
C GLY A 113 8.77 -16.05 6.34
N ALA A 114 7.53 -15.90 6.78
CA ALA A 114 7.05 -14.67 7.40
C ALA A 114 7.81 -14.34 8.70
N ILE A 115 8.06 -15.30 9.59
CA ILE A 115 8.82 -15.04 10.81
C ILE A 115 10.24 -14.55 10.48
N VAL A 116 10.94 -15.24 9.57
CA VAL A 116 12.30 -14.86 9.16
C VAL A 116 12.31 -13.50 8.46
N GLY A 117 11.37 -13.26 7.55
CA GLY A 117 11.20 -11.99 6.85
C GLY A 117 10.95 -10.83 7.81
N LEU A 118 10.00 -10.99 8.73
CA LEU A 118 9.66 -9.99 9.75
C LEU A 118 10.87 -9.63 10.62
N LEU A 119 11.56 -10.64 11.16
CA LEU A 119 12.70 -10.40 12.07
C LEU A 119 13.89 -9.77 11.35
N SER A 120 14.21 -10.23 10.14
CA SER A 120 15.31 -9.67 9.34
C SER A 120 14.99 -8.24 8.90
N PHE A 121 13.77 -7.99 8.41
CA PHE A 121 13.36 -6.68 7.93
C PHE A 121 13.18 -5.66 9.05
N ALA A 122 12.66 -6.05 10.21
CA ALA A 122 12.58 -5.18 11.37
C ALA A 122 13.97 -4.70 11.83
N ARG A 123 14.98 -5.58 11.78
CA ARG A 123 16.37 -5.20 12.06
C ARG A 123 16.93 -4.26 11.00
N LEU A 124 16.68 -4.54 9.72
CA LEU A 124 17.10 -3.68 8.60
C LEU A 124 16.50 -2.28 8.74
N LEU A 125 15.19 -2.18 8.92
CA LEU A 125 14.51 -0.90 9.10
C LEU A 125 15.02 -0.15 10.33
N LYS A 126 15.22 -0.85 11.46
CA LYS A 126 15.81 -0.22 12.65
C LYS A 126 17.19 0.37 12.34
N TRP A 127 18.04 -0.35 11.63
CA TRP A 127 19.36 0.12 11.23
C TRP A 127 19.30 1.31 10.26
N MET A 128 18.39 1.27 9.28
CA MET A 128 18.16 2.37 8.33
C MET A 128 17.68 3.63 9.05
N PHE A 129 16.75 3.50 10.00
CA PHE A 129 16.25 4.62 10.79
C PHE A 129 17.30 5.23 11.72
N THR A 130 18.24 4.44 12.26
CA THR A 130 19.28 4.95 13.16
C THR A 130 20.41 5.64 12.41
N HIS A 131 20.82 5.14 11.24
CA HIS A 131 21.97 5.67 10.50
C HIS A 131 21.57 6.63 9.36
N TYR A 132 20.41 6.42 8.74
CA TYR A 132 19.99 7.12 7.51
C TYR A 132 18.54 7.63 7.61
N LYS A 133 18.18 8.24 8.75
CA LYS A 133 16.80 8.67 9.05
C LYS A 133 16.13 9.43 7.89
N ASN A 134 16.74 10.53 7.42
CA ASN A 134 16.15 11.35 6.36
C ASN A 134 15.96 10.57 5.05
N THR A 135 16.95 9.76 4.67
CA THR A 135 16.90 8.92 3.47
C THR A 135 15.83 7.85 3.57
N THR A 136 15.68 7.24 4.74
CA THR A 136 14.67 6.20 5.02
C THR A 136 13.26 6.77 4.95
N VAL A 137 13.04 7.92 5.59
CA VAL A 137 11.77 8.65 5.55
C VAL A 137 11.43 9.07 4.11
N ALA A 138 12.41 9.55 3.35
CA ALA A 138 12.23 9.91 1.95
C ALA A 138 11.91 8.70 1.06
N LEU A 139 12.56 7.56 1.28
CA LEU A 139 12.28 6.31 0.58
C LEU A 139 10.84 5.83 0.85
N MET A 140 10.41 5.86 2.12
CA MET A 140 9.05 5.52 2.53
C MET A 140 8.02 6.48 1.92
N MET A 141 8.30 7.78 1.95
CA MET A 141 7.49 8.79 1.26
C MET A 141 7.39 8.50 -0.24
N GLY A 142 8.50 8.10 -0.86
CA GLY A 142 8.55 7.65 -2.24
C GLY A 142 7.62 6.46 -2.49
N PHE A 143 7.69 5.40 -1.68
CA PHE A 143 6.81 4.24 -1.81
C PHE A 143 5.32 4.61 -1.70
N ILE A 144 4.98 5.48 -0.77
CA ILE A 144 3.62 6.01 -0.64
C ILE A 144 3.23 6.75 -1.92
N ILE A 145 4.06 7.69 -2.40
CA ILE A 145 3.82 8.46 -3.63
C ILE A 145 3.60 7.54 -4.84
N GLY A 146 4.47 6.56 -5.03
CA GLY A 146 4.39 5.61 -6.14
C GLY A 146 3.12 4.77 -6.13
N SER A 147 2.54 4.50 -4.95
CA SER A 147 1.30 3.73 -4.84
C SER A 147 0.01 4.56 -4.89
N LEU A 148 0.07 5.91 -4.88
CA LEU A 148 -1.14 6.75 -5.04
C LEU A 148 -1.90 6.43 -6.33
N ASN A 149 -1.19 5.99 -7.37
CA ASN A 149 -1.82 5.58 -8.63
C ASN A 149 -2.90 4.51 -8.38
N LYS A 150 -2.67 3.55 -7.47
CA LYS A 150 -3.66 2.49 -7.19
C LYS A 150 -4.86 2.99 -6.39
N ILE A 151 -4.77 4.16 -5.76
CA ILE A 151 -5.76 4.72 -4.84
C ILE A 151 -6.48 5.91 -5.49
N TRP A 152 -6.20 6.17 -6.77
CA TRP A 152 -6.85 7.20 -7.55
C TRP A 152 -8.39 6.99 -7.58
N PRO A 153 -9.21 8.02 -7.30
CA PRO A 153 -10.66 7.85 -7.16
C PRO A 153 -11.39 7.47 -8.45
N TRP A 154 -10.94 7.99 -9.58
CA TRP A 154 -11.61 7.80 -10.87
C TRP A 154 -10.98 6.65 -11.65
N LYS A 155 -11.60 5.47 -11.52
CA LYS A 155 -11.18 4.25 -12.20
C LYS A 155 -12.27 3.71 -13.11
N GLN A 156 -11.92 3.36 -14.33
CA GLN A 156 -12.81 2.69 -15.28
C GLN A 156 -12.46 1.21 -15.38
N THR A 157 -13.49 0.37 -15.31
CA THR A 157 -13.33 -1.07 -15.52
C THR A 157 -13.17 -1.34 -17.00
N VAL A 158 -11.99 -1.82 -17.41
CA VAL A 158 -11.67 -2.18 -18.80
C VAL A 158 -12.08 -3.62 -19.11
N SER A 159 -12.03 -4.51 -18.11
CA SER A 159 -12.50 -5.88 -18.25
C SER A 159 -13.04 -6.42 -16.93
N THR A 160 -14.04 -7.30 -17.01
CA THR A 160 -14.69 -7.94 -15.86
C THR A 160 -14.36 -9.43 -15.81
N TYR A 161 -14.18 -9.98 -14.61
CA TYR A 161 -14.18 -11.43 -14.38
C TYR A 161 -15.40 -11.81 -13.54
N VAL A 162 -15.88 -13.05 -13.71
CA VAL A 162 -16.96 -13.60 -12.89
C VAL A 162 -16.32 -14.28 -11.68
N ASP A 163 -16.67 -13.84 -10.48
CA ASP A 163 -16.20 -14.51 -9.26
C ASP A 163 -16.93 -15.85 -9.03
N ALA A 164 -16.45 -16.65 -8.07
CA ALA A 164 -17.04 -17.96 -7.75
C ALA A 164 -18.53 -17.90 -7.30
N HIS A 165 -19.06 -16.70 -7.06
CA HIS A 165 -20.43 -16.45 -6.64
C HIS A 165 -21.28 -15.84 -7.77
N GLY A 166 -20.75 -15.80 -9.00
CA GLY A 166 -21.45 -15.30 -10.18
C GLY A 166 -21.43 -13.78 -10.33
N ASN A 167 -20.68 -13.04 -9.50
CA ASN A 167 -20.66 -11.58 -9.56
C ASN A 167 -19.58 -11.07 -10.52
N LEU A 168 -19.94 -10.10 -11.37
CA LEU A 168 -18.99 -9.38 -12.23
C LEU A 168 -18.12 -8.46 -11.40
N LYS A 169 -16.82 -8.76 -11.31
CA LYS A 169 -15.82 -7.92 -10.64
C LYS A 169 -14.82 -7.36 -11.65
N PRO A 170 -14.32 -6.13 -11.44
CA PRO A 170 -13.31 -5.55 -12.33
C PRO A 170 -12.01 -6.34 -12.27
N PHE A 171 -11.55 -6.83 -13.42
CA PHE A 171 -10.26 -7.51 -13.60
C PHE A 171 -9.14 -6.50 -13.87
N LEU A 172 -9.38 -5.56 -14.78
CA LEU A 172 -8.48 -4.44 -15.08
C LEU A 172 -9.20 -3.11 -14.89
N GLU A 173 -8.62 -2.24 -14.06
CA GLU A 173 -9.07 -0.87 -13.85
C GLU A 173 -8.04 0.11 -14.42
N LYS A 174 -8.47 1.03 -15.28
CA LYS A 174 -7.62 2.12 -15.78
C LYS A 174 -7.95 3.41 -15.05
N ASN A 175 -6.92 4.12 -14.60
CA ASN A 175 -7.08 5.46 -14.05
C ASN A 175 -7.45 6.44 -15.15
N VAL A 176 -8.51 7.21 -14.91
CA VAL A 176 -8.96 8.25 -15.83
C VAL A 176 -9.14 9.57 -15.10
N LEU A 177 -9.16 10.65 -15.87
CA LEU A 177 -9.44 11.97 -15.33
C LEU A 177 -10.95 12.13 -15.09
N PRO A 178 -11.35 13.05 -14.20
CA PRO A 178 -12.77 13.30 -13.90
C PRO A 178 -13.59 13.62 -15.16
N PHE A 179 -12.96 14.27 -16.13
CA PHE A 179 -13.57 14.71 -17.39
C PHE A 179 -13.84 13.56 -18.37
N THR A 180 -13.10 12.46 -18.25
CA THR A 180 -13.19 11.29 -19.15
C THR A 180 -13.83 10.10 -18.46
N TYR A 181 -14.45 10.30 -17.29
CA TYR A 181 -15.05 9.23 -16.50
C TYR A 181 -16.42 8.87 -17.09
N GLU A 182 -16.56 7.63 -17.57
CA GLU A 182 -17.80 7.03 -18.04
C GLU A 182 -18.70 6.73 -16.83
N GLY A 183 -19.45 7.74 -16.40
CA GLY A 183 -20.35 7.69 -15.25
C GLY A 183 -20.58 9.08 -14.66
N ASN A 184 -21.27 9.17 -13.53
CA ASN A 184 -21.34 10.45 -12.80
C ASN A 184 -20.00 10.63 -12.04
N PRO A 185 -19.15 11.60 -12.42
CA PRO A 185 -17.84 11.76 -11.82
C PRO A 185 -17.90 12.24 -10.37
N LYS A 186 -19.08 12.71 -9.90
CA LYS A 186 -19.34 13.23 -8.54
C LYS A 186 -18.21 14.12 -8.04
N THR A 187 -17.65 14.95 -8.92
CA THR A 187 -16.37 15.65 -8.72
C THR A 187 -16.35 16.47 -7.44
N LEU A 188 -17.45 17.18 -7.15
CA LEU A 188 -17.60 17.95 -5.91
C LEU A 188 -17.53 17.07 -4.66
N GLN A 189 -18.21 15.92 -4.67
CA GLN A 189 -18.23 15.00 -3.52
C GLN A 189 -16.86 14.33 -3.34
N VAL A 190 -16.16 14.01 -4.43
CA VAL A 190 -14.79 13.50 -4.39
C VAL A 190 -13.84 14.52 -3.78
N ILE A 191 -13.87 15.76 -4.25
CA ILE A 191 -13.03 16.83 -3.70
C ILE A 191 -13.33 17.02 -2.20
N LEU A 192 -14.61 17.06 -1.83
CA LEU A 192 -15.03 17.22 -0.44
C LEU A 192 -14.54 16.05 0.44
N MET A 193 -14.65 14.80 -0.03
CA MET A 193 -14.16 13.63 0.71
C MET A 193 -12.64 13.58 0.82
N THR A 194 -11.92 13.97 -0.24
CA THR A 194 -10.46 14.12 -0.21
C THR A 194 -10.04 15.18 0.82
N LEU A 195 -10.71 16.32 0.86
CA LEU A 195 -10.44 17.37 1.84
C LEU A 195 -10.76 16.90 3.27
N ILE A 196 -11.89 16.22 3.48
CA ILE A 196 -12.24 15.64 4.78
C ILE A 196 -11.16 14.67 5.24
N GLY A 197 -10.74 13.72 4.39
CA GLY A 197 -9.66 12.79 4.70
C GLY A 197 -8.37 13.54 5.09
N PHE A 198 -7.96 14.52 4.29
CA PHE A 198 -6.77 15.32 4.57
C PHE A 198 -6.85 16.04 5.92
N PHE A 199 -7.96 16.73 6.19
CA PHE A 199 -8.13 17.51 7.41
C PHE A 199 -8.32 16.67 8.66
N ILE A 200 -8.85 15.44 8.56
CA ILE A 200 -8.91 14.52 9.70
C ILE A 200 -7.51 14.21 10.22
N ILE A 201 -6.58 13.86 9.33
CA ILE A 201 -5.18 13.61 9.74
C ILE A 201 -4.56 14.87 10.31
N PHE A 202 -4.82 16.03 9.70
CA PHE A 202 -4.32 17.31 10.20
C PHE A 202 -4.82 17.62 11.62
N LEU A 203 -6.11 17.39 11.91
CA LEU A 203 -6.69 17.58 13.22
C LEU A 203 -6.12 16.59 14.24
N LEU A 204 -6.04 15.31 13.88
CA LEU A 204 -5.47 14.27 14.75
C LEU A 204 -4.02 14.60 15.13
N GLU A 205 -3.20 15.02 14.17
CA GLU A 205 -1.82 15.43 14.42
C GLU A 205 -1.75 16.64 15.37
N ARG A 206 -2.62 17.64 15.15
CA ARG A 206 -2.69 18.83 16.02
C ARG A 206 -3.09 18.47 17.46
N PHE A 207 -4.05 17.56 17.64
CA PHE A 207 -4.44 17.07 18.96
C PHE A 207 -3.32 16.27 19.63
N ALA A 208 -2.64 15.38 18.89
CA ALA A 208 -1.52 14.59 19.41
C ALA A 208 -0.37 15.49 19.91
N VAL A 209 -0.02 16.53 19.16
CA VAL A 209 0.98 17.53 19.57
C VAL A 209 0.53 18.31 20.80
N SER A 210 -0.76 18.66 20.89
CA SER A 210 -1.32 19.37 22.05
C SER A 210 -1.27 18.53 23.32
N LEU A 211 -1.64 17.24 23.25
CA LEU A 211 -1.57 16.32 24.39
C LEU A 211 -0.14 16.12 24.88
N LYS A 212 0.83 16.00 23.95
CA LYS A 212 2.24 15.88 24.31
C LYS A 212 2.75 17.11 25.07
N LYS A 213 2.33 18.32 24.67
CA LYS A 213 2.66 19.56 25.40
C LYS A 213 2.00 19.64 26.78
N ALA A 214 0.78 19.12 26.93
CA ALA A 214 0.08 19.10 28.21
C ALA A 214 0.73 18.14 29.22
N ASN A 215 1.20 16.97 28.79
CA ASN A 215 1.88 15.99 29.65
C ASN A 215 3.34 16.34 30.00
N THR A 216 3.94 17.36 29.38
CA THR A 216 5.32 17.79 29.65
C THR A 216 5.37 19.03 30.57
N LYS A 217 4.22 19.51 31.05
CA LYS A 217 4.09 20.54 32.08
C LYS A 217 3.62 19.90 33.38
#